data_AF-N9WIC8-F1
#
_entry.id   AF-N9WIC8-F1
#
_cell.length_a   1.000
_cell.length_b   1.000
_cell.length_c   1.000
_cell.angle_alpha   90.00
_cell.angle_beta   90.00
_cell.angle_gamma   90.00
#
_symmetry.space_group_name_H-M   'P 1'
#
loop_
_entity.id
_entity.type
_entity.pdbx_description
1 polymer ?
#
loop_
_entity_poly.entity_id
_entity_poly.type
_entity_poly.pdbx_seq_one_letter_code
_entity_poly.pdbx_strand_id
1 'polypeptide(L)'
;MLIMDVFDSLSDHLEKGYSCYRKMRGSDPNGFNYDMLENSLNVTRLSYMNCLEDNFDHSLLERIERLCQKKGQQVFSADFLNDLMETYMEERFAKPRYFFDMDGVLFKFDNTLTSLEPLYEEGYFKNLPTHRLVVHCLQEMLMEDPEQVYILSHYIDSPFAEQEKREILQDIFPSLDMHNVILVPYGESKTDYVPIRVKENDFLIDDYTYNLECWRDAGGYAIKFVNTINDRHESWKGSKVEYDDPELIRSLNHIFEHAVTSKDLTTTLEPYMQQKLEVLRSHADISL
;
A
#
# COMPACT_ATOMS: atom_id res chain seq x y z
N MET A 1 -9.21 -11.08 12.83
CA MET A 1 -8.15 -11.84 12.11
C MET A 1 -7.17 -10.78 11.69
N LEU A 2 -5.94 -10.77 12.19
CA LEU A 2 -4.93 -9.86 11.65
C LEU A 2 -4.77 -10.25 10.19
N ILE A 3 -5.07 -9.33 9.28
CA ILE A 3 -4.81 -9.53 7.85
C ILE A 3 -3.30 -9.77 7.75
N MET A 4 -2.93 -10.87 7.10
CA MET A 4 -1.53 -11.18 6.83
C MET A 4 -0.95 -10.01 6.04
N ASP A 5 0.16 -9.43 6.51
CA ASP A 5 0.83 -8.42 5.72
C ASP A 5 1.58 -9.08 4.54
N VAL A 6 2.16 -8.23 3.67
CA VAL A 6 2.92 -8.71 2.52
C VAL A 6 4.08 -9.65 2.94
N PHE A 7 4.72 -9.39 4.08
CA PHE A 7 5.84 -10.20 4.56
C PHE A 7 5.39 -11.55 5.12
N ASP A 8 4.22 -11.61 5.78
CA ASP A 8 3.58 -12.88 6.15
C ASP A 8 3.26 -13.71 4.90
N SER A 9 2.71 -13.05 3.88
CA SER A 9 2.36 -13.70 2.61
C SER A 9 3.60 -14.26 1.90
N LEU A 10 4.68 -13.49 1.81
CA LEU A 10 5.96 -13.96 1.27
C LEU A 10 6.51 -15.16 2.05
N SER A 11 6.49 -15.07 3.39
CA SER A 11 6.95 -16.16 4.27
C SER A 11 6.15 -17.44 4.05
N ASP A 12 4.83 -17.33 3.93
CA ASP A 12 3.93 -18.46 3.70
C ASP A 12 4.19 -19.17 2.36
N HIS A 13 4.45 -18.41 1.30
CA HIS A 13 4.78 -18.97 -0.01
C HIS A 13 6.10 -19.76 0.04
N LEU A 14 7.10 -19.25 0.74
CA LEU A 14 8.37 -19.95 0.95
C LEU A 14 8.18 -21.22 1.78
N GLU A 15 7.46 -21.16 2.90
CA GLU A 15 7.26 -22.32 3.76
C GLU A 15 6.49 -23.44 3.05
N LYS A 16 5.46 -23.09 2.27
CA LYS A 16 4.73 -24.07 1.43
C LYS A 16 5.69 -24.76 0.46
N GLY A 17 6.56 -24.01 -0.21
CA GLY A 17 7.58 -24.54 -1.11
C GLY A 17 8.55 -25.50 -0.43
N TYR A 18 9.17 -25.06 0.66
CA TYR A 18 10.14 -25.86 1.40
C TYR A 18 9.52 -27.06 2.10
N SER A 19 8.27 -26.98 2.56
CA SER A 19 7.54 -28.12 3.12
C SER A 19 7.28 -29.20 2.07
N CYS A 20 6.87 -28.80 0.85
CA CYS A 20 6.75 -29.72 -0.29
C CYS A 20 8.09 -30.40 -0.60
N TYR A 21 9.17 -29.63 -0.64
CA TYR A 21 10.53 -30.15 -0.85
C TYR A 21 10.92 -31.20 0.20
N ARG A 22 10.75 -30.91 1.49
CA ARG A 22 11.07 -31.82 2.60
C ARG A 22 10.29 -33.14 2.50
N LYS A 23 9.00 -33.08 2.16
CA LYS A 23 8.17 -34.28 1.94
C LYS A 23 8.70 -35.11 0.77
N MET A 24 9.02 -34.48 -0.36
CA MET A 24 9.56 -35.19 -1.53
C MET A 24 10.91 -35.85 -1.23
N ARG A 25 11.80 -35.19 -0.45
CA ARG A 25 13.07 -35.80 -0.03
C ARG A 25 12.91 -37.04 0.86
N GLY A 26 11.89 -37.06 1.72
CA GLY A 26 11.67 -38.13 2.70
C GLY A 26 10.85 -39.33 2.19
N SER A 27 10.25 -39.25 1.00
CA SER A 27 9.20 -40.19 0.57
C SER A 27 9.65 -41.27 -0.41
N ASP A 28 10.88 -41.21 -0.93
CA ASP A 28 11.28 -42.08 -2.04
C ASP A 28 12.37 -43.11 -1.66
N PRO A 29 11.99 -44.36 -1.40
CA PRO A 29 12.95 -45.46 -1.20
C PRO A 29 13.50 -46.06 -2.52
N ASN A 30 13.00 -45.66 -3.70
CA ASN A 30 13.31 -46.29 -5.00
C ASN A 30 13.87 -45.36 -6.09
N GLY A 31 14.03 -44.06 -5.82
CA GLY A 31 14.78 -43.14 -6.67
C GLY A 31 14.03 -41.84 -6.93
N PHE A 32 14.52 -40.76 -6.31
CA PHE A 32 14.05 -39.38 -6.46
C PHE A 32 13.52 -39.05 -7.87
N ASN A 33 12.23 -38.74 -7.98
CA ASN A 33 11.65 -38.15 -9.19
C ASN A 33 12.06 -36.66 -9.29
N TYR A 34 13.20 -36.43 -9.94
CA TYR A 34 13.75 -35.08 -10.17
C TYR A 34 12.81 -34.17 -10.93
N ASP A 35 12.04 -34.69 -11.90
CA ASP A 35 11.13 -33.89 -12.71
C ASP A 35 9.96 -33.32 -11.89
N MET A 36 9.39 -34.10 -10.96
CA MET A 36 8.35 -33.59 -10.04
C MET A 36 8.91 -32.56 -9.07
N LEU A 37 10.15 -32.74 -8.61
CA LEU A 37 10.82 -31.81 -7.70
C LEU A 37 11.07 -30.47 -8.40
N GLU A 38 11.62 -30.49 -9.62
CA GLU A 38 11.90 -29.31 -10.42
C GLU A 38 10.62 -28.52 -10.72
N ASN A 39 9.54 -29.23 -11.10
CA ASN A 39 8.23 -28.60 -11.31
C ASN A 39 7.68 -27.93 -10.04
N SER A 40 7.77 -28.58 -8.88
CA SER A 40 7.29 -28.02 -7.61
C SER A 40 8.08 -26.78 -7.18
N LEU A 41 9.40 -26.80 -7.39
CA LEU A 41 10.27 -25.65 -7.09
C LEU A 41 9.97 -24.48 -8.03
N ASN A 42 9.75 -24.74 -9.32
CA ASN A 42 9.39 -23.72 -10.29
C ASN A 42 8.06 -23.05 -9.97
N VAL A 43 7.02 -23.82 -9.60
CA VAL A 43 5.72 -23.26 -9.21
C VAL A 43 5.83 -22.39 -7.96
N THR A 44 6.58 -22.83 -6.95
CA THR A 44 6.82 -22.04 -5.74
C THR A 44 7.54 -20.74 -6.06
N ARG A 45 8.61 -20.82 -6.86
CA ARG A 45 9.42 -19.67 -7.27
C ARG A 45 8.58 -18.64 -8.02
N LEU A 46 7.74 -19.08 -8.94
CA LEU A 46 6.84 -18.21 -9.68
C LEU A 46 5.84 -17.53 -8.74
N SER A 47 5.21 -18.29 -7.83
CA SER A 47 4.27 -17.73 -6.86
C SER A 47 4.91 -16.68 -5.96
N TYR A 48 6.16 -16.89 -5.55
CA TYR A 48 6.90 -15.90 -4.78
C TYR A 48 7.24 -14.65 -5.60
N MET A 49 7.67 -14.80 -6.86
CA MET A 49 7.96 -13.63 -7.70
C MET A 49 6.72 -12.80 -7.95
N ASN A 50 5.59 -13.45 -8.26
CA ASN A 50 4.32 -12.75 -8.42
C ASN A 50 3.98 -12.00 -7.12
N CYS A 51 4.15 -12.62 -5.95
CA CYS A 51 3.91 -11.93 -4.67
C CYS A 51 4.84 -10.72 -4.46
N LEU A 52 6.10 -10.78 -4.90
CA LEU A 52 6.99 -9.61 -4.84
C LEU A 52 6.53 -8.51 -5.81
N GLU A 53 6.33 -8.87 -7.08
CA GLU A 53 5.96 -7.95 -8.16
C GLU A 53 4.60 -7.30 -7.89
N ASP A 54 3.65 -7.99 -7.27
CA ASP A 54 2.32 -7.47 -6.97
C ASP A 54 2.32 -6.46 -5.81
N ASN A 55 3.34 -6.48 -4.94
CA ASN A 55 3.31 -5.75 -3.66
C ASN A 55 4.45 -4.73 -3.46
N PHE A 56 5.51 -4.81 -4.27
CA PHE A 56 6.67 -3.92 -4.15
C PHE A 56 6.98 -3.30 -5.50
N ASP A 57 7.42 -2.04 -5.47
CA ASP A 57 7.82 -1.37 -6.68
C ASP A 57 9.05 -2.02 -7.32
N HIS A 58 9.04 -2.05 -8.65
CA HIS A 58 10.08 -2.70 -9.44
C HIS A 58 11.47 -2.07 -9.22
N SER A 59 11.54 -0.76 -8.88
CA SER A 59 12.81 -0.07 -8.68
C SER A 59 13.50 -0.49 -7.38
N LEU A 60 12.72 -0.67 -6.31
CA LEU A 60 13.17 -1.24 -5.04
C LEU A 60 13.65 -2.67 -5.26
N LEU A 61 12.81 -3.51 -5.89
CA LEU A 61 13.15 -4.91 -6.15
C LEU A 61 14.46 -5.05 -6.95
N GLU A 62 14.60 -4.34 -8.07
CA GLU A 62 15.84 -4.34 -8.88
C GLU A 62 17.07 -3.93 -8.05
N ARG A 63 16.91 -2.93 -7.19
CA ARG A 63 18.01 -2.43 -6.37
C ARG A 63 18.46 -3.48 -5.37
N ILE A 64 17.52 -4.13 -4.68
CA ILE A 64 17.81 -5.22 -3.74
C ILE A 64 18.46 -6.40 -4.46
N GLU A 65 17.93 -6.79 -5.61
CA GLU A 65 18.52 -7.86 -6.43
C GLU A 65 19.98 -7.56 -6.81
N ARG A 66 20.27 -6.33 -7.27
CA ARG A 66 21.64 -5.90 -7.60
C ARG A 66 22.56 -5.91 -6.38
N LEU A 67 22.07 -5.53 -5.20
CA LEU A 67 22.84 -5.59 -3.96
C LEU A 67 23.17 -7.03 -3.57
N CYS A 68 22.18 -7.92 -3.63
CA CYS A 68 22.36 -9.34 -3.35
C CYS A 68 23.35 -10.00 -4.32
N GLN A 69 23.24 -9.71 -5.62
CA GLN A 69 24.17 -10.20 -6.64
C GLN A 69 25.62 -9.76 -6.36
N LYS A 70 25.84 -8.51 -5.92
CA LYS A 70 27.18 -8.01 -5.53
C LYS A 70 27.74 -8.72 -4.31
N LYS A 71 26.88 -9.12 -3.37
CA LYS A 71 27.23 -9.90 -2.17
C LYS A 71 27.39 -11.41 -2.46
N GLY A 72 27.08 -11.86 -3.67
CA GLY A 72 27.06 -13.29 -4.04
C GLY A 72 25.87 -14.06 -3.46
N GLN A 73 24.83 -13.35 -3.01
CA GLN A 73 23.62 -13.92 -2.45
C GLN A 73 22.63 -14.26 -3.56
N GLN A 74 21.89 -15.35 -3.38
CA GLN A 74 20.81 -15.72 -4.29
C GLN A 74 19.57 -14.88 -4.00
N VAL A 75 18.85 -14.48 -5.05
CA VAL A 75 17.46 -13.99 -4.92
C VAL A 75 16.63 -15.09 -4.25
N PHE A 76 15.54 -14.76 -3.54
CA PHE A 76 14.72 -15.70 -2.73
C PHE A 76 15.41 -16.29 -1.49
N SER A 77 16.68 -15.99 -1.24
CA SER A 77 17.31 -16.34 0.03
C SER A 77 16.69 -15.53 1.16
N ALA A 78 16.82 -15.99 2.40
CA ALA A 78 16.41 -15.15 3.52
C ALA A 78 17.29 -13.91 3.67
N ASP A 79 18.54 -13.95 3.20
CA ASP A 79 19.37 -12.75 3.12
C ASP A 79 18.73 -11.70 2.20
N PHE A 80 18.21 -12.12 1.05
CA PHE A 80 17.45 -11.25 0.15
C PHE A 80 16.20 -10.69 0.84
N LEU A 81 15.44 -11.52 1.54
CA LEU A 81 14.24 -11.08 2.27
C LEU A 81 14.57 -10.11 3.41
N ASN A 82 15.66 -10.35 4.13
CA ASN A 82 16.14 -9.45 5.18
C ASN A 82 16.52 -8.11 4.58
N ASP A 83 17.34 -8.09 3.53
CA ASP A 83 17.74 -6.87 2.84
C ASP A 83 16.52 -6.11 2.27
N LEU A 84 15.56 -6.82 1.66
CA LEU A 84 14.31 -6.24 1.15
C LEU A 84 13.50 -5.60 2.27
N MET A 85 13.27 -6.34 3.35
CA MET A 85 12.45 -5.86 4.45
C MET A 85 13.13 -4.71 5.20
N GLU A 86 14.43 -4.81 5.52
CA GLU A 86 15.18 -3.73 6.16
C GLU A 86 15.11 -2.46 5.30
N THR A 87 15.37 -2.58 3.99
CA THR A 87 15.31 -1.43 3.07
C THR A 87 13.91 -0.85 2.95
N TYR A 88 12.87 -1.69 2.80
CA TYR A 88 11.48 -1.24 2.73
C TYR A 88 11.08 -0.53 4.03
N MET A 89 11.47 -1.08 5.18
CA MET A 89 11.14 -0.51 6.48
C MET A 89 11.83 0.84 6.67
N GLU A 90 13.10 0.97 6.31
CA GLU A 90 13.85 2.22 6.43
C GLU A 90 13.37 3.29 5.44
N GLU A 91 13.20 2.93 4.17
CA GLU A 91 12.95 3.90 3.11
C GLU A 91 11.46 4.22 2.90
N ARG A 92 10.57 3.29 3.25
CA ARG A 92 9.11 3.46 3.10
C ARG A 92 8.39 3.53 4.42
N PHE A 93 8.61 2.58 5.32
CA PHE A 93 7.75 2.47 6.49
C PHE A 93 8.13 3.39 7.66
N ALA A 94 9.41 3.71 7.86
CA ALA A 94 9.87 4.59 8.94
C ALA A 94 9.53 6.05 8.66
N LYS A 95 9.37 6.41 7.39
CA LYS A 95 9.00 7.76 6.95
C LYS A 95 7.50 8.02 7.09
N PRO A 96 7.09 9.31 7.16
CA PRO A 96 5.69 9.69 7.02
C PRO A 96 5.13 9.25 5.67
N ARG A 97 3.89 8.72 5.66
CA ARG A 97 3.18 8.35 4.44
C ARG A 97 1.91 9.19 4.29
N TYR A 98 1.59 9.59 3.06
CA TYR A 98 0.48 10.47 2.76
C TYR A 98 -0.50 9.76 1.82
N PHE A 99 -1.71 9.51 2.31
CA PHE A 99 -2.76 8.81 1.61
C PHE A 99 -3.84 9.79 1.18
N PHE A 100 -4.07 9.90 -0.12
CA PHE A 100 -5.12 10.74 -0.69
C PHE A 100 -6.26 9.86 -1.19
N ASP A 101 -7.47 10.15 -0.74
CA ASP A 101 -8.66 9.62 -1.39
C ASP A 101 -8.84 10.21 -2.81
N MET A 102 -9.65 9.56 -3.64
CA MET A 102 -9.97 10.07 -4.97
C MET A 102 -11.31 10.80 -5.01
N ASP A 103 -12.39 10.12 -4.62
CA ASP A 103 -13.76 10.53 -4.90
C ASP A 103 -14.24 11.52 -3.85
N GLY A 104 -14.29 12.80 -4.19
CA GLY A 104 -14.59 13.89 -3.24
C GLY A 104 -13.34 14.60 -2.74
N VAL A 105 -12.14 14.10 -3.06
CA VAL A 105 -10.85 14.73 -2.78
C VAL A 105 -10.13 15.14 -4.05
N LEU A 106 -9.51 14.22 -4.80
CA LEU A 106 -8.84 14.56 -6.07
C LEU A 106 -9.83 14.90 -7.18
N PHE A 107 -10.98 14.22 -7.19
CA PHE A 107 -12.05 14.36 -8.15
C PHE A 107 -13.31 14.84 -7.45
N LYS A 108 -14.10 15.68 -8.13
CA LYS A 108 -15.39 16.13 -7.63
C LYS A 108 -16.38 14.99 -7.77
N PHE A 109 -16.78 14.40 -6.65
CA PHE A 109 -17.82 13.38 -6.65
C PHE A 109 -19.19 13.99 -6.96
N ASP A 110 -19.97 13.33 -7.81
CA ASP A 110 -21.34 13.75 -8.10
C ASP A 110 -22.27 13.30 -6.98
N ASN A 111 -22.56 14.21 -6.05
CA ASN A 111 -23.47 13.95 -4.94
C ASN A 111 -24.96 14.05 -5.31
N THR A 112 -25.28 14.33 -6.58
CA THR A 112 -26.67 14.33 -7.08
C THR A 112 -27.15 12.94 -7.45
N LEU A 113 -26.24 11.95 -7.46
CA LEU A 113 -26.56 10.56 -7.72
C LEU A 113 -27.56 10.02 -6.69
N THR A 114 -28.70 9.54 -7.19
CA THR A 114 -29.74 8.90 -6.38
C THR A 114 -29.68 7.37 -6.41
N SER A 115 -28.83 6.79 -7.27
CA SER A 115 -28.59 5.35 -7.39
C SER A 115 -27.11 5.09 -7.67
N LEU A 116 -26.68 3.82 -7.53
CA LEU A 116 -25.33 3.40 -7.86
C LEU A 116 -25.14 3.12 -9.37
N GLU A 117 -26.22 3.10 -10.16
CA GLU A 117 -26.18 2.71 -11.58
C GLU A 117 -25.14 3.51 -12.39
N PRO A 118 -24.99 4.84 -12.20
CA PRO A 118 -24.00 5.61 -12.96
C PRO A 118 -22.55 5.20 -12.67
N LEU A 119 -22.26 4.62 -11.51
CA LEU A 119 -20.92 4.11 -11.17
C LEU A 119 -20.55 2.84 -11.96
N TYR A 120 -21.52 2.22 -12.65
CA TYR A 120 -21.33 1.08 -13.54
C TYR A 120 -21.23 1.50 -15.02
N GLU A 121 -21.39 2.78 -15.34
CA GLU A 121 -21.32 3.28 -16.71
C GLU A 121 -19.87 3.56 -17.14
N GLU A 122 -19.53 3.16 -18.35
CA GLU A 122 -18.24 3.46 -18.97
C GLU A 122 -18.06 4.99 -19.09
N GLY A 123 -16.90 5.46 -18.67
CA GLY A 123 -16.49 6.85 -18.67
C GLY A 123 -16.91 7.64 -17.43
N TYR A 124 -17.63 7.05 -16.47
CA TYR A 124 -18.05 7.79 -15.27
C TYR A 124 -16.84 8.38 -14.53
N PHE A 125 -15.88 7.53 -14.11
CA PHE A 125 -14.75 7.98 -13.31
C PHE A 125 -13.74 8.79 -14.13
N LYS A 126 -13.57 8.43 -15.40
CA LYS A 126 -12.67 9.12 -16.33
C LYS A 126 -13.05 10.59 -16.59
N ASN A 127 -14.35 10.91 -16.53
CA ASN A 127 -14.87 12.23 -16.86
C ASN A 127 -15.09 13.13 -15.64
N LEU A 128 -14.80 12.67 -14.41
CA LEU A 128 -14.98 13.49 -13.22
C LEU A 128 -14.03 14.70 -13.24
N PRO A 129 -14.52 15.91 -12.97
CA PRO A 129 -13.66 17.09 -12.90
C PRO A 129 -12.78 17.05 -11.66
N THR A 130 -11.56 17.53 -11.76
CA THR A 130 -10.61 17.54 -10.63
C THR A 130 -10.81 18.70 -9.67
N HIS A 131 -10.41 18.50 -8.41
CA HIS A 131 -10.10 19.58 -7.48
C HIS A 131 -8.67 20.06 -7.72
N ARG A 132 -8.53 21.13 -8.52
CA ARG A 132 -7.23 21.58 -9.07
C ARG A 132 -6.15 21.83 -8.03
N LEU A 133 -6.49 22.40 -6.87
CA LEU A 133 -5.52 22.77 -5.84
C LEU A 133 -4.91 21.53 -5.18
N VAL A 134 -5.72 20.52 -4.83
CA VAL A 134 -5.18 19.28 -4.24
C VAL A 134 -4.42 18.45 -5.28
N VAL A 135 -4.83 18.46 -6.55
CA VAL A 135 -4.05 17.84 -7.64
C VAL A 135 -2.67 18.48 -7.76
N HIS A 136 -2.58 19.81 -7.69
CA HIS A 136 -1.29 20.51 -7.69
C HIS A 136 -0.45 20.15 -6.45
N CYS A 137 -1.06 20.10 -5.27
CA CYS A 137 -0.36 19.68 -4.05
C CYS A 137 0.23 18.27 -4.19
N LEU A 138 -0.57 17.32 -4.70
CA LEU A 138 -0.11 15.95 -4.91
C LEU A 138 1.03 15.88 -5.95
N GLN A 139 0.97 16.67 -7.02
CA GLN A 139 2.07 16.78 -7.99
C GLN A 139 3.36 17.28 -7.34
N GLU A 140 3.30 18.31 -6.49
CA GLU A 140 4.47 18.82 -5.76
C GLU A 140 5.02 17.77 -4.79
N MET A 141 4.17 17.09 -4.04
CA MET A 141 4.60 16.01 -3.13
C MET A 141 5.26 14.84 -3.87
N LEU A 142 4.75 14.48 -5.07
CA LEU A 142 5.36 13.47 -5.94
C LEU A 142 6.72 13.90 -6.49
N MET A 143 7.05 15.19 -6.56
CA MET A 143 8.39 15.65 -6.95
C MET A 143 9.40 15.54 -5.81
N GLU A 144 8.94 15.57 -4.56
CA GLU A 144 9.80 15.58 -3.37
C GLU A 144 10.08 14.18 -2.81
N ASP A 145 9.04 13.39 -2.55
CA ASP A 145 9.16 12.02 -2.02
C ASP A 145 8.04 11.14 -2.60
N PRO A 146 8.09 10.80 -3.91
CA PRO A 146 7.03 10.06 -4.58
C PRO A 146 6.75 8.71 -3.91
N GLU A 147 7.76 8.15 -3.27
CA GLU A 147 7.69 6.89 -2.55
C GLU A 147 6.73 6.90 -1.36
N GLN A 148 6.44 8.08 -0.80
CA GLN A 148 5.58 8.27 0.38
C GLN A 148 4.16 8.71 0.05
N VAL A 149 3.86 8.96 -1.22
CA VAL A 149 2.53 9.40 -1.68
C VAL A 149 1.75 8.21 -2.18
N TYR A 150 0.56 8.01 -1.59
CA TYR A 150 -0.34 6.92 -1.88
C TYR A 150 -1.71 7.46 -2.29
N ILE A 151 -2.35 6.75 -3.22
CA ILE A 151 -3.77 6.88 -3.48
C ILE A 151 -4.49 5.75 -2.76
N LEU A 152 -5.53 6.09 -2.01
CA LEU A 152 -6.32 5.11 -1.26
C LEU A 152 -7.80 5.42 -1.47
N SER A 153 -8.41 4.76 -2.45
CA SER A 153 -9.78 5.02 -2.88
C SER A 153 -10.60 3.75 -2.82
N HIS A 154 -11.88 3.88 -2.48
CA HIS A 154 -12.81 2.80 -2.76
C HIS A 154 -13.06 2.66 -4.27
N TYR A 155 -13.42 1.46 -4.71
CA TYR A 155 -13.96 1.21 -6.05
C TYR A 155 -15.16 0.28 -5.96
N ILE A 156 -16.11 0.47 -6.87
CA ILE A 156 -17.24 -0.44 -7.05
C ILE A 156 -16.82 -1.57 -7.98
N ASP A 157 -17.32 -2.78 -7.73
CA ASP A 157 -17.08 -3.94 -8.61
C ASP A 157 -17.88 -3.78 -9.91
N SER A 158 -17.35 -2.95 -10.80
CA SER A 158 -17.84 -2.75 -12.17
C SER A 158 -16.72 -3.06 -13.17
N PRO A 159 -17.06 -3.40 -14.43
CA PRO A 159 -16.06 -3.69 -15.46
C PRO A 159 -15.12 -2.52 -15.79
N PHE A 160 -15.45 -1.30 -15.33
CA PHE A 160 -14.77 -0.08 -15.74
C PHE A 160 -14.10 0.66 -14.57
N ALA A 161 -14.67 0.61 -13.37
CA ALA A 161 -14.27 1.49 -12.27
C ALA A 161 -12.78 1.40 -11.90
N GLU A 162 -12.26 0.17 -11.77
CA GLU A 162 -10.86 -0.03 -11.40
C GLU A 162 -9.92 0.49 -12.49
N GLN A 163 -10.17 0.08 -13.74
CA GLN A 163 -9.35 0.45 -14.89
C GLN A 163 -9.36 1.97 -15.10
N GLU A 164 -10.53 2.61 -15.09
CA GLU A 164 -10.65 4.06 -15.31
C GLU A 164 -9.96 4.87 -14.23
N LYS A 165 -10.09 4.46 -12.96
CA LYS A 165 -9.40 5.13 -11.84
C LYS A 165 -7.89 5.06 -12.01
N ARG A 166 -7.34 3.92 -12.41
CA ARG A 166 -5.90 3.76 -12.67
C ARG A 166 -5.44 4.58 -13.88
N GLU A 167 -6.17 4.52 -14.99
CA GLU A 167 -5.86 5.27 -16.21
C GLU A 167 -5.81 6.78 -15.94
N ILE A 168 -6.84 7.34 -15.29
CA ILE A 168 -6.90 8.78 -15.06
C ILE A 168 -5.82 9.27 -14.09
N LEU A 169 -5.45 8.46 -13.09
CA LEU A 169 -4.33 8.76 -12.20
C LEU A 169 -3.01 8.77 -12.97
N GLN A 170 -2.78 7.77 -13.84
CA GLN A 170 -1.57 7.69 -14.64
C GLN A 170 -1.45 8.85 -15.64
N ASP A 171 -2.57 9.30 -16.20
CA ASP A 171 -2.64 10.45 -17.11
C ASP A 171 -2.30 11.78 -16.39
N ILE A 172 -2.80 11.98 -15.17
CA ILE A 172 -2.61 13.22 -14.40
C ILE A 172 -1.27 13.23 -13.65
N PHE A 173 -0.83 12.06 -13.17
CA PHE A 173 0.37 11.88 -12.36
C PHE A 173 1.30 10.81 -12.98
N PRO A 174 2.02 11.12 -14.07
CA PRO A 174 2.88 10.14 -14.75
C PRO A 174 3.99 9.55 -13.87
N SER A 175 4.39 10.24 -12.81
CA SER A 175 5.42 9.81 -11.84
C SER A 175 4.87 9.01 -10.67
N LEU A 176 3.54 8.84 -10.56
CA LEU A 176 2.93 8.04 -9.51
C LEU A 176 3.17 6.56 -9.80
N ASP A 177 3.72 5.85 -8.83
CA ASP A 177 3.84 4.40 -8.89
C ASP A 177 2.48 3.74 -8.68
N MET A 178 2.08 2.85 -9.59
CA MET A 178 0.79 2.15 -9.49
C MET A 178 0.73 1.18 -8.30
N HIS A 179 1.85 0.76 -7.72
CA HIS A 179 1.87 0.00 -6.45
C HIS A 179 1.45 0.87 -5.26
N ASN A 180 1.58 2.20 -5.37
CA ASN A 180 1.07 3.14 -4.38
C ASN A 180 -0.40 3.51 -4.63
N VAL A 181 -1.07 2.93 -5.64
CA VAL A 181 -2.50 3.09 -5.91
C VAL A 181 -3.27 1.90 -5.35
N ILE A 182 -3.89 2.12 -4.19
CA ILE A 182 -4.61 1.12 -3.41
C ILE A 182 -6.11 1.33 -3.63
N LEU A 183 -6.72 0.41 -4.38
CA LEU A 183 -8.15 0.41 -4.64
C LEU A 183 -8.83 -0.60 -3.72
N VAL A 184 -9.69 -0.09 -2.83
CA VAL A 184 -10.35 -0.85 -1.77
C VAL A 184 -11.76 -1.25 -2.25
N PRO A 185 -12.14 -2.54 -2.20
CA PRO A 185 -13.49 -2.94 -2.56
C PRO A 185 -14.54 -2.18 -1.74
N TYR A 186 -15.60 -1.74 -2.41
CA TYR A 186 -16.67 -0.99 -1.76
C TYR A 186 -17.26 -1.74 -0.56
N GLY A 187 -17.33 -1.07 0.59
CA GLY A 187 -17.82 -1.63 1.85
C GLY A 187 -16.73 -2.16 2.79
N GLU A 188 -15.48 -2.24 2.33
CA GLU A 188 -14.35 -2.66 3.16
C GLU A 188 -13.63 -1.45 3.80
N SER A 189 -12.86 -1.70 4.87
CA SER A 189 -12.13 -0.64 5.57
C SER A 189 -10.84 -0.28 4.84
N LYS A 190 -10.58 1.01 4.66
CA LYS A 190 -9.30 1.50 4.11
C LYS A 190 -8.08 1.07 4.93
N THR A 191 -8.25 0.92 6.24
CA THR A 191 -7.18 0.55 7.18
C THR A 191 -6.62 -0.84 6.94
N ASP A 192 -7.38 -1.70 6.25
CA ASP A 192 -7.08 -3.12 6.07
C ASP A 192 -6.23 -3.38 4.82
N TYR A 193 -6.12 -2.37 3.95
CA TYR A 193 -5.46 -2.45 2.65
C TYR A 193 -4.16 -1.64 2.58
N VAL A 194 -3.82 -0.89 3.62
CA VAL A 194 -2.56 -0.15 3.64
C VAL A 194 -1.38 -1.10 3.81
N PRO A 195 -0.20 -0.78 3.26
CA PRO A 195 0.98 -1.62 3.43
C PRO A 195 1.33 -1.76 4.91
N ILE A 196 1.44 -3.01 5.38
CA ILE A 196 1.74 -3.42 6.75
C ILE A 196 0.62 -3.09 7.75
N ARG A 197 0.46 -1.81 8.10
CA ARG A 197 -0.58 -1.28 8.99
C ARG A 197 -0.58 0.24 8.97
N VAL A 198 -1.64 0.85 9.46
CA VAL A 198 -1.68 2.29 9.78
C VAL A 198 -0.77 2.59 10.98
N LYS A 199 -0.04 3.70 10.96
CA LYS A 199 0.86 4.19 12.03
C LYS A 199 0.72 5.70 12.28
N GLU A 200 1.28 6.19 13.39
CA GLU A 200 1.08 7.57 13.88
C GLU A 200 1.46 8.72 12.93
N ASN A 201 2.40 8.50 12.01
CA ASN A 201 2.81 9.46 10.97
C ASN A 201 2.28 9.09 9.58
N ASP A 202 1.22 8.27 9.51
CA ASP A 202 0.44 8.12 8.30
C ASP A 202 -0.72 9.11 8.29
N PHE A 203 -0.79 9.89 7.22
CA PHE A 203 -1.79 10.92 7.03
C PHE A 203 -2.83 10.48 6.01
N LEU A 204 -4.10 10.45 6.39
CA LEU A 204 -5.20 10.24 5.45
C LEU A 204 -5.91 11.56 5.17
N ILE A 205 -5.97 11.94 3.90
CA ILE A 205 -6.76 13.06 3.38
C ILE A 205 -7.99 12.46 2.71
N ASP A 206 -9.14 12.58 3.35
CA ASP A 206 -10.39 11.94 2.93
C ASP A 206 -11.58 12.87 3.20
N ASP A 207 -12.62 12.77 2.39
CA ASP A 207 -13.80 13.61 2.47
C ASP A 207 -14.92 12.95 3.34
N TYR A 208 -14.84 11.63 3.54
CA TYR A 208 -15.85 10.84 4.24
C TYR A 208 -15.49 10.61 5.72
N THR A 209 -16.36 11.09 6.62
CA THR A 209 -16.09 11.09 8.07
C THR A 209 -15.85 9.69 8.64
N TYR A 210 -16.56 8.66 8.16
CA TYR A 210 -16.37 7.30 8.65
C TYR A 210 -14.95 6.77 8.38
N ASN A 211 -14.41 7.02 7.17
CA ASN A 211 -13.04 6.64 6.84
C ASN A 211 -12.03 7.32 7.76
N LEU A 212 -12.23 8.61 8.04
CA LEU A 212 -11.39 9.40 8.94
C LEU A 212 -11.43 8.88 10.40
N GLU A 213 -12.61 8.48 10.88
CA GLU A 213 -12.76 7.88 12.21
C GLU A 213 -12.06 6.52 12.30
N CYS A 214 -12.29 5.62 11.33
CA CYS A 214 -11.59 4.34 11.26
C CYS A 214 -10.06 4.52 11.21
N TRP A 215 -9.57 5.48 10.42
CA TRP A 215 -8.14 5.77 10.31
C TRP A 215 -7.53 6.25 11.62
N ARG A 216 -8.19 7.19 12.29
CA ARG A 216 -7.78 7.69 13.61
C ARG A 216 -7.77 6.56 14.64
N ASP A 217 -8.79 5.72 14.65
CA ASP A 217 -8.92 4.61 15.59
C ASP A 217 -7.86 3.52 15.34
N ALA A 218 -7.38 3.37 14.09
CA ALA A 218 -6.23 2.55 13.73
C ALA A 218 -4.87 3.18 14.12
N GLY A 219 -4.87 4.41 14.62
CA GLY A 219 -3.68 5.11 15.14
C GLY A 219 -3.04 6.11 14.18
N GLY A 220 -3.61 6.31 12.99
CA GLY A 220 -3.12 7.29 12.02
C GLY A 220 -3.66 8.71 12.24
N TYR A 221 -3.17 9.66 11.46
CA TYR A 221 -3.62 11.04 11.49
C TYR A 221 -4.61 11.33 10.36
N ALA A 222 -5.85 11.66 10.70
CA ALA A 222 -6.92 11.89 9.75
C ALA A 222 -7.15 13.40 9.50
N ILE A 223 -7.22 13.79 8.23
CA ILE A 223 -7.44 15.17 7.78
C ILE A 223 -8.66 15.19 6.88
N LYS A 224 -9.69 15.94 7.28
CA LYS A 224 -10.89 16.07 6.45
C LYS A 224 -10.64 17.02 5.30
N PHE A 225 -10.86 16.55 4.09
CA PHE A 225 -10.97 17.41 2.91
C PHE A 225 -12.41 17.93 2.81
N VAL A 226 -12.58 19.22 3.06
CA VAL A 226 -13.89 19.86 3.02
C VAL A 226 -14.12 20.38 1.60
N ASN A 227 -15.14 19.84 0.96
CA ASN A 227 -15.54 20.16 -0.41
C ASN A 227 -16.93 20.82 -0.40
N THR A 228 -17.49 21.10 -1.58
CA THR A 228 -18.80 21.78 -1.69
C THR A 228 -19.99 20.94 -1.22
N ILE A 229 -19.80 19.64 -0.96
CA ILE A 229 -20.87 18.68 -0.74
C ILE A 229 -20.94 18.17 0.70
N ASN A 230 -19.82 18.17 1.43
CA ASN A 230 -19.70 17.57 2.76
C ASN A 230 -19.69 18.61 3.92
N ASP A 231 -19.49 18.12 5.14
CA ASP A 231 -19.32 18.85 6.41
C ASP A 231 -20.36 19.93 6.78
N ARG A 232 -21.58 19.88 6.25
CA ARG A 232 -22.67 20.85 6.52
C ARG A 232 -23.07 21.01 8.00
N HIS A 233 -22.63 20.10 8.87
CA HIS A 233 -22.91 20.10 10.30
C HIS A 233 -21.63 20.13 11.17
N GLU A 234 -20.46 20.37 10.56
CA GLU A 234 -19.15 20.32 11.25
C GLU A 234 -19.00 19.04 12.09
N SER A 235 -19.36 17.88 11.50
CA SER A 235 -19.39 16.61 12.22
C SER A 235 -17.98 16.13 12.56
N TRP A 236 -16.99 16.55 11.76
CA TRP A 236 -15.60 16.29 12.03
C TRP A 236 -15.00 17.36 12.96
N LYS A 237 -14.31 16.91 14.02
CA LYS A 237 -13.66 17.79 15.01
C LYS A 237 -12.12 17.78 14.92
N GLY A 238 -11.55 16.99 14.00
CA GLY A 238 -10.12 16.96 13.76
C GLY A 238 -9.66 18.01 12.77
N SER A 239 -8.41 17.88 12.31
CA SER A 239 -7.83 18.75 11.29
C SER A 239 -8.60 18.66 9.98
N LYS A 240 -8.68 19.81 9.29
CA LYS A 240 -9.38 19.94 8.02
C LYS A 240 -8.68 20.93 7.11
N VAL A 241 -8.88 20.74 5.81
CA VAL A 241 -8.45 21.66 4.75
C VAL A 241 -9.60 21.85 3.78
N GLU A 242 -9.71 23.06 3.22
CA GLU A 242 -10.81 23.43 2.32
C GLU A 242 -10.37 23.28 0.85
N TYR A 243 -11.25 22.77 -0.01
CA TYR A 243 -10.94 22.50 -1.42
C TYR A 243 -10.55 23.75 -2.24
N ASP A 244 -10.92 24.94 -1.77
CA ASP A 244 -10.67 26.24 -2.39
C ASP A 244 -9.66 27.10 -1.62
N ASP A 245 -8.96 26.53 -0.63
CA ASP A 245 -7.87 27.21 0.08
C ASP A 245 -6.69 27.47 -0.89
N PRO A 246 -6.40 28.74 -1.27
CA PRO A 246 -5.29 29.04 -2.16
C PRO A 246 -3.92 28.66 -1.59
N GLU A 247 -3.82 28.49 -0.27
CA GLU A 247 -2.61 28.08 0.44
C GLU A 247 -2.67 26.59 0.85
N LEU A 248 -3.47 25.76 0.18
CA LEU A 248 -3.73 24.37 0.54
C LEU A 248 -2.46 23.57 0.86
N ILE A 249 -1.41 23.68 0.05
CA ILE A 249 -0.14 22.96 0.32
C ILE A 249 0.51 23.42 1.62
N ARG A 250 0.48 24.73 1.90
CA ARG A 250 1.00 25.29 3.15
C ARG A 250 0.18 24.85 4.35
N SER A 251 -1.14 24.80 4.20
CA SER A 251 -2.07 24.30 5.22
C SER A 251 -1.81 22.82 5.54
N LEU A 252 -1.65 21.98 4.51
CA LEU A 252 -1.29 20.57 4.67
C LEU A 252 0.07 20.40 5.34
N ASN A 253 1.11 21.07 4.84
CA ASN A 253 2.46 21.00 5.42
C ASN A 253 2.48 21.46 6.89
N HIS A 254 1.73 22.52 7.22
CA HIS A 254 1.59 22.96 8.61
C HIS A 254 0.97 21.86 9.49
N ILE A 255 -0.07 21.18 9.01
CA ILE A 255 -0.69 20.06 9.71
C ILE A 255 0.29 18.90 9.87
N PHE A 256 1.03 18.54 8.81
CA PHE A 256 2.01 17.44 8.84
C PHE A 256 3.12 17.70 9.87
N GLU A 257 3.63 18.93 9.95
CA GLU A 257 4.69 19.31 10.90
C GLU A 257 4.23 19.35 12.36
N HIS A 258 2.95 19.66 12.60
CA HIS A 258 2.39 19.89 13.94
C HIS A 258 1.49 18.75 14.42
N ALA A 259 1.36 17.69 13.64
CA ALA A 259 0.65 16.50 14.04
C ALA A 259 1.33 15.85 15.25
N VAL A 260 0.64 15.87 16.39
CA VAL A 260 1.12 15.24 17.61
C VAL A 260 1.07 13.72 17.42
N THR A 261 2.22 13.09 17.21
CA THR A 261 2.33 11.63 17.19
C THR A 261 2.25 11.12 18.62
N SER A 262 1.29 10.21 18.88
CA SER A 262 0.97 9.75 20.24
C SER A 262 1.98 8.77 20.83
N LYS A 263 2.92 8.28 20.01
CA LYS A 263 3.96 7.30 20.38
C LYS A 263 5.26 7.60 19.64
N ASP A 264 6.37 7.19 20.23
CA ASP A 264 7.66 7.17 19.56
C ASP A 264 7.66 6.01 18.55
N LEU A 265 7.72 6.35 17.26
CA LEU A 265 7.77 5.42 16.14
C LEU A 265 8.80 4.31 16.37
N THR A 266 9.96 4.65 16.91
CA THR A 266 11.04 3.67 17.16
C THR A 266 10.60 2.58 18.14
N THR A 267 9.86 2.93 19.20
CA THR A 267 9.44 1.97 20.23
C THR A 267 8.36 1.01 19.73
N THR A 268 7.57 1.40 18.71
CA THR A 268 6.44 0.61 18.20
C THR A 268 6.80 -0.20 16.94
N LEU A 269 7.81 0.24 16.19
CA LEU A 269 8.28 -0.40 14.95
C LEU A 269 9.31 -1.49 15.20
N GLU A 270 10.27 -1.25 16.09
CA GLU A 270 11.39 -2.17 16.30
C GLU A 270 10.94 -3.59 16.73
N PRO A 271 10.01 -3.77 17.69
CA PRO A 271 9.54 -5.10 18.07
C PRO A 271 8.78 -5.81 16.93
N TYR A 272 8.03 -5.05 16.12
CA TYR A 272 7.30 -5.57 14.97
C TYR A 272 8.27 -6.09 13.90
N MET A 273 9.31 -5.29 13.60
CA MET A 273 10.38 -5.66 12.67
C MET A 273 11.12 -6.91 13.12
N GLN A 274 11.52 -6.96 14.39
CA GLN A 274 12.24 -8.12 14.93
C GLN A 274 11.39 -9.40 14.86
N GLN A 275 10.10 -9.31 15.18
CA GLN A 275 9.19 -10.46 15.07
C GLN A 275 9.11 -10.99 13.63
N LYS A 276 8.99 -10.09 12.64
CA LYS A 276 8.91 -10.47 11.22
C LYS A 276 10.23 -11.04 10.70
N LEU A 277 11.35 -10.43 11.09
CA LEU A 277 12.70 -10.92 10.76
C LEU A 277 12.92 -12.32 11.31
N GLU A 278 12.51 -12.61 12.54
CA GLU A 278 12.68 -13.93 13.14
C GLU A 278 11.92 -15.01 12.37
N VAL A 279 10.68 -14.73 11.96
CA VAL A 279 9.90 -15.64 11.11
C VAL A 279 10.61 -15.85 9.77
N LEU A 280 11.00 -14.78 9.06
CA LEU A 280 11.65 -14.90 7.75
C LEU A 280 13.00 -15.63 7.83
N ARG A 281 13.81 -15.37 8.87
CA ARG A 281 15.09 -16.05 9.11
C ARG A 281 14.93 -17.54 9.39
N SER A 282 13.84 -17.98 10.00
CA SER A 282 13.61 -19.42 10.22
C SER A 282 13.49 -20.23 8.92
N HIS A 283 13.18 -19.57 7.80
CA HIS A 283 13.12 -20.18 6.47
C HIS A 283 14.49 -20.15 5.74
N ALA A 284 15.44 -19.32 6.20
CA ALA A 284 16.80 -19.18 5.69
C ALA A 284 17.65 -20.44 5.81
N ASP A 285 17.51 -21.10 6.97
CA ASP A 285 18.36 -22.20 7.38
C ASP A 285 18.05 -23.50 6.62
N ILE A 286 17.07 -23.45 5.70
CA ILE A 286 16.82 -24.51 4.73
C ILE A 286 17.81 -24.32 3.58
N SER A 287 19.09 -24.55 3.89
CA SER A 287 20.20 -24.58 2.94
C SER A 287 19.84 -25.45 1.73
N LEU A 288 19.76 -24.83 0.55
CA LEU A 288 19.72 -25.48 -0.76
C LEU A 288 21.06 -26.16 -1.07
#